data_AF-A0A662A806-F1
#
_entry.id   AF-A0A662A806-F1
#
_cell.length_a   1.000
_cell.length_b   1.000
_cell.length_c   1.000
_cell.angle_alpha   90.00
_cell.angle_beta   90.00
_cell.angle_gamma   90.00
#
_symmetry.space_group_name_H-M   'P 1'
#
loop_
_entity.id
_entity.type
_entity.pdbx_description
1 polymer ?
#
loop_
_entity_poly.entity_id
_entity_poly.type
_entity_poly.pdbx_seq_one_letter_code
_entity_poly.pdbx_strand_id
1 'polypeptide(L)'
;MRLNQRLIRAVAGGRLIRVGAIRYYISSLIDTAVNHQKNIRSHWGIENKLHWTLDVAFLEDASRKRNNNTAQNYSILLKIALNLLKK
;
A
#
# COMPACT_ATOMS: atom_id res chain seq x y z
N MET A 1 -0.55 14.07 -14.61
CA MET A 1 0.76 14.75 -14.41
C MET A 1 1.91 13.72 -14.46
N ARG A 2 3.11 14.08 -14.94
CA ARG A 2 4.26 13.15 -15.10
C ARG A 2 5.35 13.46 -14.06
N LEU A 3 5.84 12.44 -13.34
CA LEU A 3 7.03 12.56 -12.49
C LEU A 3 8.13 11.64 -13.02
N ASN A 4 9.34 12.17 -13.12
CA ASN A 4 10.52 11.42 -13.49
C ASN A 4 11.32 11.10 -12.22
N GLN A 5 11.23 9.87 -11.71
CA GLN A 5 11.97 9.47 -10.52
C GLN A 5 13.33 8.91 -10.92
N ARG A 6 14.39 9.56 -10.44
CA ARG A 6 15.76 9.05 -10.57
C ARG A 6 15.96 7.96 -9.52
N LEU A 7 15.97 6.71 -9.91
CA LEU A 7 16.29 5.58 -9.04
C LEU A 7 17.66 5.01 -9.43
N ILE A 8 18.59 4.96 -8.48
CA ILE A 8 19.86 4.25 -8.68
C ILE A 8 19.60 2.84 -8.17
N ARG A 9 19.44 1.85 -9.06
CA ARG A 9 19.12 0.47 -8.65
C ARG A 9 19.87 -0.65 -9.35
N ALA A 10 20.83 -0.37 -10.24
CA ALA A 10 21.60 -1.44 -10.87
C ALA A 10 23.11 -1.16 -10.81
N VAL A 11 23.83 -2.08 -10.19
CA VAL A 11 25.28 -2.25 -10.34
C VAL A 11 25.48 -3.46 -11.25
N ALA A 12 25.80 -3.21 -12.51
CA ALA A 12 26.31 -4.25 -13.41
C ALA A 12 27.81 -3.97 -13.59
N GLY A 13 28.66 -4.90 -13.14
CA GLY A 13 30.12 -4.77 -13.29
C GLY A 13 30.76 -3.57 -12.58
N GLY A 14 30.21 -3.13 -11.43
CA GLY A 14 30.77 -2.02 -10.64
C GLY A 14 30.45 -0.61 -11.17
N ARG A 15 29.78 -0.48 -12.32
CA ARG A 15 29.35 0.82 -12.86
C ARG A 15 27.93 1.14 -12.40
N LEU A 16 27.75 2.31 -11.81
CA LEU A 16 26.46 2.84 -11.39
C LEU A 16 25.61 3.19 -12.63
N ILE A 17 24.58 2.41 -12.92
CA ILE A 17 23.64 2.71 -14.01
C ILE A 17 22.43 3.44 -13.42
N ARG A 18 22.15 4.66 -13.91
CA ARG A 18 20.89 5.36 -13.59
C ARG A 18 19.76 4.66 -14.32
N VAL A 19 18.83 4.08 -13.56
CA VAL A 19 17.58 3.55 -14.09
C VAL A 19 16.47 4.53 -13.73
N GLY A 20 16.08 5.37 -14.69
CA GLY A 20 14.92 6.23 -14.51
C GLY A 20 13.62 5.42 -14.59
N ALA A 21 12.62 5.79 -13.80
CA ALA A 21 11.25 5.31 -13.97
C ALA A 21 10.31 6.49 -14.16
N ILE A 22 9.49 6.43 -15.21
CA ILE A 22 8.44 7.40 -15.47
C ILE A 22 7.16 6.91 -14.78
N ARG A 23 6.51 7.80 -14.03
CA ARG A 23 5.22 7.53 -13.40
C ARG A 23 4.18 8.51 -13.92
N TYR A 24 3.01 7.97 -14.25
CA TYR A 24 1.83 8.72 -14.64
C TYR A 24 0.81 8.66 -13.50
N TYR A 25 0.19 9.80 -13.20
CA TYR A 25 -0.87 9.91 -12.19
C TYR A 25 -2.14 10.45 -12.84
N ILE A 26 -3.26 9.84 -12.46
CA ILE A 26 -4.61 10.25 -12.85
C ILE A 26 -5.34 10.60 -11.55
N SER A 27 -5.86 11.82 -11.47
CA SER A 27 -6.64 12.30 -10.33
C SER A 27 -7.45 13.51 -10.76
N SER A 28 -8.62 13.70 -10.16
CA SER A 28 -9.38 14.96 -10.24
C SER A 28 -8.75 16.07 -9.37
N LEU A 29 -7.88 15.71 -8.42
CA LEU A 29 -7.15 16.65 -7.59
C LEU A 29 -6.04 17.33 -8.41
N ILE A 30 -6.11 18.65 -8.53
CA ILE A 30 -5.06 19.47 -9.16
C ILE A 30 -3.95 19.67 -8.13
N ASP A 31 -2.86 18.92 -8.28
CA ASP A 31 -1.70 18.99 -7.40
C ASP A 31 -0.41 18.63 -8.14
N THR A 32 0.73 18.81 -7.49
CA THR A 32 2.04 18.48 -8.04
C THR A 32 2.30 16.97 -8.03
N ALA A 33 3.13 16.51 -8.96
CA ALA A 33 3.47 15.09 -9.07
C ALA A 33 4.27 14.58 -7.87
N VAL A 34 5.01 15.48 -7.19
CA VAL A 34 5.69 15.18 -5.93
C VAL A 34 4.67 14.91 -4.82
N ASN A 35 3.64 15.74 -4.71
CA ASN A 35 2.58 15.53 -3.72
C ASN A 35 1.76 14.28 -4.03
N HIS A 36 1.42 14.02 -5.30
CA HIS A 36 0.80 12.75 -5.68
C HIS A 36 1.66 11.55 -5.27
N GLN A 37 2.97 11.58 -5.54
CA GLN A 37 3.86 10.50 -5.12
C GLN A 37 3.89 10.32 -3.59
N LYS A 38 3.93 11.41 -2.83
CA LYS A 38 3.92 11.39 -1.37
C LYS A 38 2.62 10.78 -0.86
N ASN A 39 1.49 11.24 -1.38
CA ASN A 39 0.16 10.77 -0.97
C ASN A 39 -0.02 9.28 -1.28
N ILE A 40 0.39 8.84 -2.47
CA ILE A 40 0.36 7.42 -2.84
C ILE A 40 1.22 6.59 -1.88
N ARG A 41 2.47 7.01 -1.60
CA ARG A 41 3.32 6.27 -0.66
C ARG A 41 2.75 6.24 0.76
N SER A 42 2.14 7.33 1.20
CA SER A 42 1.46 7.39 2.50
C SER A 42 0.29 6.40 2.54
N HIS A 43 -0.50 6.34 1.46
CA HIS A 43 -1.62 5.41 1.31
C HIS A 43 -1.18 3.94 1.35
N TRP A 44 -0.05 3.59 0.72
CA TRP A 44 0.55 2.25 0.86
C TRP A 44 0.91 1.88 2.31
N GLY A 45 1.09 2.87 3.19
CA GLY A 45 1.23 2.62 4.62
C GLY A 45 0.00 1.97 5.27
N ILE A 46 -1.19 2.16 4.72
CA ILE A 46 -2.42 1.52 5.18
C ILE A 46 -2.34 0.02 4.88
N GLU A 47 -1.99 -0.36 3.65
CA GLU A 47 -1.83 -1.76 3.26
C GLU A 47 -0.83 -2.49 4.17
N ASN A 48 0.33 -1.88 4.41
CA ASN A 48 1.38 -2.49 5.22
C ASN A 48 1.04 -2.57 6.71
N LYS A 49 0.31 -1.59 7.27
CA LYS A 49 0.07 -1.51 8.73
C LYS A 49 -1.30 -2.02 9.19
N LEU A 50 -2.27 -2.04 8.29
CA LEU A 50 -3.62 -2.51 8.53
C LEU A 50 -3.81 -3.87 7.86
N HIS A 51 -3.81 -3.92 6.53
CA HIS A 51 -4.15 -5.14 5.78
C HIS A 51 -3.20 -6.29 6.08
N TRP A 52 -1.87 -6.08 5.98
CA TRP A 52 -0.91 -7.15 6.30
C TRP A 52 -1.11 -7.74 7.71
N THR A 53 -1.46 -6.89 8.70
CA THR A 53 -1.71 -7.39 10.06
C THR A 53 -2.99 -8.23 10.11
N LEU A 54 -4.05 -7.80 9.42
CA LEU A 54 -5.29 -8.56 9.34
C LEU A 54 -5.10 -9.88 8.59
N ASP A 55 -4.43 -9.83 7.44
CA ASP A 55 -4.22 -10.98 6.55
C ASP A 55 -3.33 -12.05 7.21
N VAL A 56 -2.23 -11.63 7.84
CA VAL A 56 -1.22 -12.56 8.38
C VAL A 56 -1.38 -12.80 9.87
N ALA A 57 -1.49 -11.76 10.70
CA ALA A 57 -1.51 -11.93 12.16
C ALA A 57 -2.89 -12.39 12.68
N PHE A 58 -3.98 -11.96 12.02
CA PHE A 58 -5.33 -12.43 12.30
C PHE A 58 -5.79 -13.56 11.38
N LEU A 59 -4.94 -13.99 10.44
CA LEU A 59 -5.20 -15.07 9.49
C LEU A 59 -6.51 -14.85 8.70
N GLU A 60 -6.84 -13.60 8.39
CA GLU A 60 -8.07 -13.25 7.68
C GLU A 60 -8.13 -13.97 6.30
N ASP A 61 -7.01 -14.03 5.59
CA ASP A 61 -6.90 -14.72 4.29
C ASP A 61 -7.13 -16.24 4.38
N ALA A 62 -6.75 -16.85 5.49
CA ALA A 62 -6.97 -18.28 5.73
C ALA A 62 -8.42 -18.60 6.15
N SER A 63 -9.23 -17.58 6.45
CA SER A 63 -10.61 -17.74 6.89
C SER A 63 -11.49 -18.27 5.75
N ARG A 64 -12.16 -19.41 5.98
CA ARG A 64 -13.09 -20.02 5.01
C ARG A 64 -14.51 -19.43 5.07
N LYS A 65 -14.69 -18.30 5.75
CA LYS A 65 -15.99 -17.63 5.92
C LYS A 65 -16.40 -16.94 4.62
N ARG A 66 -17.25 -17.59 3.81
CA ARG A 66 -17.64 -17.11 2.47
C ARG A 66 -19.15 -16.95 2.25
N ASN A 67 -19.96 -17.15 3.29
CA ASN A 67 -21.41 -17.05 3.18
C ASN A 67 -21.88 -15.58 3.29
N ASN A 68 -22.77 -15.13 2.41
CA ASN A 68 -23.39 -13.80 2.45
C ASN A 68 -22.38 -12.67 2.78
N ASN A 69 -22.68 -11.86 3.80
CA ASN A 69 -21.86 -10.72 4.23
C ASN A 69 -20.81 -11.12 5.28
N THR A 70 -20.56 -12.41 5.53
CA THR A 70 -19.69 -12.84 6.62
C THR A 70 -18.25 -12.36 6.46
N ALA A 71 -17.72 -12.33 5.23
CA ALA A 71 -16.36 -11.83 4.97
C ALA A 71 -16.22 -10.35 5.38
N GLN A 72 -17.15 -9.50 4.95
CA GLN A 72 -17.14 -8.07 5.29
C GLN A 72 -17.36 -7.83 6.78
N ASN A 73 -18.33 -8.51 7.39
CA ASN A 73 -18.61 -8.40 8.82
C ASN A 73 -17.40 -8.83 9.66
N TYR A 74 -16.74 -9.92 9.26
CA TYR A 74 -15.54 -10.41 9.93
C TYR A 74 -14.38 -9.40 9.81
N SER A 75 -14.14 -8.85 8.63
CA SER A 75 -13.12 -7.81 8.42
C SER A 75 -13.34 -6.58 9.32
N ILE A 76 -14.59 -6.14 9.50
CA ILE A 76 -14.94 -5.03 10.39
C ILE A 76 -14.62 -5.38 11.85
N LEU A 77 -15.00 -6.57 12.31
CA LEU A 77 -14.70 -7.02 13.67
C LEU A 77 -13.19 -7.08 13.94
N LEU A 78 -12.40 -7.59 13.00
CA LEU A 78 -10.95 -7.63 13.13
C LEU A 78 -10.33 -6.22 13.19
N LYS A 79 -10.84 -5.27 12.40
CA LYS A 79 -10.41 -3.86 12.46
C LYS A 79 -10.73 -3.22 13.82
N ILE A 80 -11.91 -3.50 14.39
CA ILE A 80 -12.29 -3.04 15.73
C ILE A 80 -11.34 -3.64 16.78
N ALA A 81 -11.11 -4.96 16.75
CA ALA A 81 -10.20 -5.64 17.67
C ALA A 81 -8.76 -5.08 17.57
N LEU A 82 -8.26 -4.87 16.36
CA LEU A 82 -6.94 -4.28 16.14
C LEU A 82 -6.81 -2.88 16.74
N ASN A 83 -7.84 -2.03 16.59
CA ASN A 83 -7.84 -0.69 17.17
C ASN A 83 -7.88 -0.73 18.71
N LEU A 84 -8.55 -1.73 19.31
CA LEU A 84 -8.53 -1.93 20.75
C LEU A 84 -7.16 -2.40 21.28
N LEU A 85 -6.45 -3.23 20.50
CA LEU A 85 -5.12 -3.75 20.86
C LEU A 85 -3.97 -2.77 20.64
N LYS A 86 -4.14 -1.80 19.73
CA LYS A 86 -3.15 -0.74 19.47
C LYS A 86 -3.19 0.40 20.50
N LYS A 87 -4.02 0.27 21.53
CA LYS A 87 -4.22 1.25 22.60
C LYS A 87 -3.23 0.99 23.73
#